data_AF-A0A5R8XZ73-F1
#
_entry.id   AF-A0A5R8XZ73-F1
#
_cell.length_a   1.000
_cell.length_b   1.000
_cell.length_c   1.000
_cell.angle_alpha   90.00
_cell.angle_beta   90.00
_cell.angle_gamma   90.00
#
_symmetry.space_group_name_H-M   'P 1'
#
loop_
_entity.id
_entity.type
_entity.pdbx_description
1 polymer ?
#
loop_
_entity_poly.entity_id
_entity_poly.type
_entity_poly.pdbx_seq_one_letter_code
_entity_poly.pdbx_strand_id
1 'polypeptide(L)'
;MDFNKLDSTQKESLSEEFKNFSSILGGDNFLLTAVEEIRKQKPNPILNQTGIFHTTKIKVVLSKSIYKDTLTALYDAIRREEKTGDMLDGASPKEYKTTMNMIRTLKPISVTFESKETNQKFTFDILDTSEPKKTKVTFIFKAIFFYHLDELKKALFYKKNND
;
A
#
# COMPACT_ATOMS: atom_id res chain seq x y z
N MET A 1 1.40 10.78 -0.86
CA MET A 1 0.63 11.02 -2.11
C MET A 1 -0.80 11.34 -1.71
N ASP A 2 -1.23 12.59 -1.90
CA ASP A 2 -2.57 13.06 -1.56
C ASP A 2 -3.50 12.84 -2.76
N PHE A 3 -4.53 12.00 -2.61
CA PHE A 3 -5.46 11.67 -3.69
C PHE A 3 -6.08 12.92 -4.32
N ASN A 4 -6.33 13.96 -3.52
CA ASN A 4 -6.93 15.20 -4.01
C ASN A 4 -6.03 15.98 -4.97
N LYS A 5 -4.70 15.83 -4.83
CA LYS A 5 -3.68 16.52 -5.63
C LYS A 5 -3.35 15.81 -6.95
N LEU A 6 -3.93 14.63 -7.18
CA LEU A 6 -3.74 13.88 -8.41
C LEU A 6 -4.55 14.48 -9.56
N ASP A 7 -4.05 14.32 -10.78
CA ASP A 7 -4.82 14.65 -11.98
C ASP A 7 -5.99 13.68 -12.19
N SER A 8 -6.92 14.04 -13.07
CA SER A 8 -8.13 13.24 -13.32
C SER A 8 -7.81 11.84 -13.83
N THR A 9 -6.81 11.70 -14.71
CA THR A 9 -6.39 10.41 -15.27
C THR A 9 -5.85 9.48 -14.19
N GLN A 10 -5.01 9.99 -13.28
CA GLN A 10 -4.48 9.24 -12.14
C GLN A 10 -5.58 8.83 -11.16
N LYS A 11 -6.54 9.73 -10.88
CA LYS A 11 -7.70 9.43 -10.04
C LYS A 11 -8.58 8.34 -10.63
N GLU A 12 -8.82 8.40 -11.93
CA GLU A 12 -9.58 7.38 -12.68
C GLU A 12 -8.89 6.03 -12.61
N SER A 13 -7.60 5.98 -12.96
CA SER A 13 -6.82 4.75 -12.93
C SER A 13 -6.78 4.10 -11.54
N LEU A 14 -6.54 4.88 -10.48
CA LEU A 14 -6.60 4.36 -9.11
C LEU A 14 -8.02 3.88 -8.77
N SER A 15 -9.05 4.62 -9.15
CA SER A 15 -10.43 4.22 -8.86
C SER A 15 -10.79 2.88 -9.49
N GLU A 16 -10.41 2.69 -10.76
CA GLU A 16 -10.61 1.42 -11.48
C GLU A 16 -9.85 0.28 -10.80
N GLU A 17 -8.60 0.52 -10.39
CA GLU A 17 -7.77 -0.45 -9.67
C GLU A 17 -8.46 -0.90 -8.37
N PHE A 18 -8.94 0.04 -7.54
CA PHE A 18 -9.62 -0.27 -6.28
C PHE A 18 -10.98 -0.95 -6.47
N LYS A 19 -11.72 -0.58 -7.52
CA LYS A 19 -12.98 -1.28 -7.87
C LYS A 19 -12.73 -2.71 -8.32
N ASN A 20 -11.63 -2.95 -9.04
CA ASN A 20 -11.22 -4.30 -9.37
C ASN A 20 -10.85 -5.10 -8.12
N PHE A 21 -10.06 -4.52 -7.20
CA PHE A 21 -9.74 -5.17 -5.93
C PHE A 21 -10.97 -5.44 -5.08
N SER A 22 -11.90 -4.49 -4.98
CA SER A 22 -13.13 -4.69 -4.22
C SER A 22 -13.97 -5.81 -4.83
N SER A 23 -14.15 -5.83 -6.15
CA SER A 23 -14.84 -6.90 -6.87
C SER A 23 -14.21 -8.28 -6.59
N ILE A 24 -12.88 -8.41 -6.71
CA ILE A 24 -12.14 -9.64 -6.41
C ILE A 24 -12.38 -10.10 -4.97
N LEU A 25 -12.46 -9.18 -4.02
CA LEU A 25 -12.65 -9.53 -2.62
C LEU A 25 -14.09 -9.91 -2.25
N GLY A 26 -15.09 -9.44 -2.99
CA GLY A 26 -16.52 -9.63 -2.68
C GLY A 26 -17.31 -8.34 -2.47
N GLY A 27 -16.76 -7.20 -2.90
CA GLY A 27 -17.40 -5.88 -2.92
C GLY A 27 -16.73 -4.83 -2.05
N ASP A 28 -17.17 -3.58 -2.20
CA ASP A 28 -16.59 -2.39 -1.56
C ASP A 28 -16.57 -2.50 -0.03
N ASN A 29 -17.71 -2.87 0.57
CA ASN A 29 -17.82 -3.03 2.03
C ASN A 29 -16.88 -4.13 2.56
N PHE A 30 -16.64 -5.17 1.77
CA PHE A 30 -15.76 -6.26 2.14
C PHE A 30 -14.30 -5.79 2.18
N LEU A 31 -13.86 -5.06 1.15
CA LEU A 31 -12.54 -4.43 1.11
C LEU A 31 -12.35 -3.48 2.30
N LEU A 32 -13.32 -2.59 2.55
CA LEU A 32 -13.24 -1.62 3.66
C LEU A 32 -13.15 -2.34 5.02
N THR A 33 -14.00 -3.34 5.26
CA THR A 33 -13.99 -4.13 6.50
C THR A 33 -12.65 -4.85 6.69
N ALA A 34 -12.13 -5.47 5.63
CA ALA A 34 -10.83 -6.14 5.68
C ALA A 34 -9.69 -5.17 6.04
N VAL A 35 -9.66 -3.98 5.45
CA VAL A 35 -8.66 -2.95 5.76
C VAL A 35 -8.78 -2.48 7.21
N GLU A 36 -9.99 -2.29 7.72
CA GLU A 36 -10.18 -1.95 9.14
C GLU A 36 -9.68 -3.05 10.07
N GLU A 37 -9.99 -4.31 9.78
CA GLU A 37 -9.54 -5.46 10.58
C GLU A 37 -8.01 -5.57 10.59
N ILE A 38 -7.34 -5.38 9.43
CA ILE A 38 -5.87 -5.34 9.34
C ILE A 38 -5.30 -4.28 10.28
N ARG A 39 -5.85 -3.06 10.28
CA ARG A 39 -5.32 -1.94 11.06
C ARG A 39 -5.55 -2.09 12.57
N LYS A 40 -6.62 -2.79 12.95
CA LYS A 40 -6.95 -3.13 14.35
C LYS A 40 -5.98 -4.17 14.93
N GLN A 41 -5.34 -5.00 14.11
CA GLN A 41 -4.38 -6.00 14.60
C GLN A 41 -3.15 -5.36 15.23
N LYS A 42 -2.74 -5.91 16.39
CA LYS A 42 -1.54 -5.53 17.14
C LYS A 42 -0.76 -6.80 17.55
N PRO A 43 0.57 -6.85 17.38
CA PRO A 43 1.42 -5.88 16.67
C PRO A 43 1.04 -5.72 15.19
N ASN A 44 1.60 -4.73 14.48
CA ASN A 44 1.27 -4.51 13.06
C ASN A 44 1.44 -5.82 12.28
N PRO A 45 0.40 -6.32 11.57
CA PRO A 45 0.42 -7.65 10.97
C PRO A 45 1.49 -7.82 9.87
N ILE A 46 1.98 -6.74 9.28
CA ILE A 46 3.13 -6.76 8.36
C ILE A 46 4.39 -7.35 9.03
N LEU A 47 4.51 -7.22 10.36
CA LEU A 47 5.63 -7.74 11.14
C LEU A 47 5.49 -9.22 11.51
N ASN A 48 4.45 -9.91 11.02
CA ASN A 48 4.31 -11.34 11.23
C ASN A 48 5.51 -12.08 10.63
N GLN A 49 6.21 -12.87 11.45
CA GLN A 49 7.44 -13.57 11.04
C GLN A 49 7.22 -14.54 9.88
N THR A 50 6.02 -15.11 9.77
CA THR A 50 5.64 -16.01 8.65
C THR A 50 5.32 -15.24 7.37
N GLY A 51 5.12 -13.92 7.44
CA GLY A 51 4.60 -13.11 6.35
C GLY A 51 3.12 -13.36 6.05
N ILE A 52 2.43 -14.16 6.86
CA ILE A 52 1.03 -14.54 6.64
C ILE A 52 0.19 -14.05 7.82
N PHE A 53 -0.94 -13.42 7.52
CA PHE A 53 -1.95 -13.07 8.50
C PHE A 53 -3.33 -13.11 7.89
N HIS A 54 -4.34 -13.13 8.76
CA HIS A 54 -5.73 -13.34 8.35
C HIS A 54 -6.62 -12.25 8.94
N THR A 55 -7.67 -11.94 8.21
CA THR A 55 -8.83 -11.21 8.72
C THR A 55 -10.03 -12.16 8.70
N THR A 56 -11.22 -11.69 9.09
CA THR A 56 -12.46 -12.47 8.98
C THR A 56 -12.69 -12.87 7.52
N LYS A 57 -12.29 -12.01 6.60
CA LYS A 57 -12.70 -11.99 5.21
C LYS A 57 -11.60 -12.38 4.22
N ILE A 58 -10.34 -12.12 4.55
CA ILE A 58 -9.21 -12.37 3.66
C ILE A 58 -8.05 -13.07 4.36
N LYS A 59 -7.18 -13.68 3.55
CA LYS A 59 -5.82 -14.07 3.92
C LYS A 59 -4.86 -13.13 3.19
N VAL A 60 -3.87 -12.62 3.90
CA VAL A 60 -2.81 -11.78 3.33
C VAL A 60 -1.49 -12.51 3.45
N VAL A 61 -0.74 -12.56 2.36
CA VAL A 61 0.56 -13.23 2.25
C VAL A 61 1.58 -12.27 1.67
N LEU A 62 2.65 -12.03 2.40
CA LEU A 62 3.85 -11.36 1.90
C LEU A 62 4.79 -12.41 1.32
N SER A 63 5.37 -12.16 0.15
CA SER A 63 6.36 -13.07 -0.44
C SER A 63 7.62 -13.23 0.43
N LYS A 64 7.89 -12.27 1.32
CA LYS A 64 8.94 -12.32 2.34
C LYS A 64 8.52 -11.51 3.57
N SER A 65 8.91 -11.96 4.76
CA SER A 65 8.65 -11.23 6.01
C SER A 65 9.39 -9.89 6.07
N ILE A 66 8.75 -8.89 6.69
CA ILE A 66 9.30 -7.55 6.87
C ILE A 66 9.65 -7.37 8.35
N TYR A 67 10.91 -7.03 8.61
CA TYR A 67 11.38 -6.77 9.96
C TYR A 67 11.07 -5.34 10.42
N LYS A 68 11.04 -5.15 11.74
CA LYS A 68 10.72 -3.87 12.38
C LYS A 68 11.58 -2.71 11.89
N ASP A 69 12.87 -2.94 11.67
CA ASP A 69 13.79 -1.90 11.20
C ASP A 69 13.45 -1.46 9.77
N THR A 70 13.12 -2.40 8.89
CA THR A 70 12.67 -2.11 7.52
C THR A 70 11.35 -1.34 7.53
N LEU A 71 10.38 -1.75 8.37
CA LEU A 71 9.11 -1.05 8.49
C LEU A 71 9.29 0.37 9.04
N THR A 72 10.19 0.56 10.01
CA THR A 72 10.49 1.88 10.58
C THR A 72 11.11 2.79 9.53
N ALA A 73 12.11 2.30 8.77
CA ALA A 73 12.70 3.04 7.66
C ALA A 73 11.65 3.42 6.59
N LEU A 74 10.66 2.55 6.36
CA LEU A 74 9.57 2.78 5.42
C LEU A 74 8.64 3.91 5.86
N TYR A 75 8.30 3.99 7.16
CA TYR A 75 7.53 5.12 7.70
C TYR A 75 8.24 6.46 7.46
N ASP A 76 9.55 6.52 7.73
CA ASP A 76 10.32 7.75 7.54
C ASP A 76 10.45 8.12 6.05
N ALA A 77 10.63 7.13 5.19
CA ALA A 77 10.71 7.32 3.74
C ALA A 77 9.38 7.84 3.16
N ILE A 78 8.24 7.27 3.55
CA ILE A 78 6.91 7.74 3.13
C ILE A 78 6.69 9.20 3.56
N ARG A 79 7.04 9.54 4.80
CA ARG A 79 6.93 10.93 5.30
C ARG A 79 7.78 11.92 4.52
N ARG A 80 8.97 11.53 4.06
CA ARG A 80 9.81 12.36 3.17
C ARG A 80 9.17 12.48 1.79
N GLU A 81 8.79 11.36 1.20
CA GLU A 81 8.14 11.32 -0.13
C GLU A 81 6.90 12.24 -0.17
N GLU A 82 6.13 12.32 0.91
CA GLU A 82 4.96 13.22 1.00
C GLU A 82 5.32 14.71 1.05
N LYS A 83 6.50 15.06 1.56
CA LYS A 83 6.97 16.44 1.66
C LYS A 83 7.71 16.90 0.40
N THR A 84 8.54 16.05 -0.17
CA THR A 84 9.49 16.40 -1.25
C THR A 84 9.15 15.75 -2.59
N GLY A 85 8.30 14.73 -2.61
CA GLY A 85 7.98 13.94 -3.80
C GLY A 85 8.94 12.78 -4.08
N ASP A 86 10.00 12.60 -3.29
CA ASP A 86 10.98 11.52 -3.42
C ASP A 86 11.44 11.04 -2.02
N MET A 87 11.52 9.72 -1.83
CA MET A 87 11.97 9.10 -0.57
C MET A 87 13.42 9.43 -0.19
N LEU A 88 14.25 9.78 -1.16
CA LEU A 88 15.69 10.05 -1.01
C LEU A 88 16.03 11.54 -0.99
N ASP A 89 15.12 12.42 -1.43
CA ASP A 89 15.38 13.85 -1.48
C ASP A 89 15.44 14.47 -0.08
N GLY A 90 16.43 15.32 0.16
CA GLY A 90 16.73 15.90 1.47
C GLY A 90 17.25 14.92 2.53
N ALA A 91 17.56 13.66 2.19
CA ALA A 91 18.07 12.68 3.14
C ALA A 91 19.55 12.92 3.46
N SER A 92 19.91 12.88 4.75
CA SER A 92 21.32 12.85 5.17
C SER A 92 22.03 11.59 4.65
N PRO A 93 23.39 11.54 4.59
CA PRO A 93 24.10 10.36 4.11
C PRO A 93 23.74 9.06 4.85
N LYS A 94 23.45 9.16 6.15
CA LYS A 94 23.00 8.02 6.97
C LYS A 94 21.60 7.57 6.55
N GLU A 95 20.65 8.49 6.43
CA GLU A 95 19.27 8.19 6.01
C GLU A 95 19.20 7.67 4.58
N TYR A 96 20.05 8.19 3.68
CA TYR A 96 20.17 7.72 2.31
C TYR A 96 20.54 6.23 2.29
N LYS A 97 21.58 5.84 3.04
CA LYS A 97 22.00 4.43 3.14
C LYS A 97 20.90 3.55 3.72
N THR A 98 20.23 3.99 4.79
CA THR A 98 19.10 3.27 5.40
C THR A 98 17.96 3.08 4.40
N THR A 99 17.55 4.15 3.72
CA THR A 99 16.46 4.13 2.74
C THR A 99 16.81 3.26 1.54
N MET A 100 18.05 3.30 1.06
CA MET A 100 18.48 2.44 -0.05
C MET A 100 18.49 0.95 0.34
N ASN A 101 18.92 0.61 1.55
CA ASN A 101 18.87 -0.77 2.06
C ASN A 101 17.43 -1.26 2.22
N MET A 102 16.55 -0.38 2.69
CA MET A 102 15.11 -0.64 2.76
C MET A 102 14.54 -0.86 1.36
N ILE A 103 14.82 0.01 0.38
CA ILE A 103 14.38 -0.15 -1.02
C ILE A 103 14.83 -1.50 -1.58
N ARG A 104 16.11 -1.88 -1.41
CA ARG A 104 16.63 -3.18 -1.85
C ARG A 104 15.93 -4.36 -1.18
N THR A 105 15.53 -4.21 0.07
CA THR A 105 14.83 -5.24 0.84
C THR A 105 13.37 -5.39 0.39
N LEU A 106 12.68 -4.27 0.13
CA LEU A 106 11.27 -4.25 -0.22
C LEU A 106 11.00 -4.48 -1.71
N LYS A 107 11.96 -4.17 -2.60
CA LYS A 107 11.81 -4.32 -4.05
C LYS A 107 11.35 -5.71 -4.51
N PRO A 108 11.83 -6.85 -3.97
CA PRO A 108 11.34 -8.17 -4.34
C PRO A 108 10.08 -8.61 -3.59
N ILE A 109 9.52 -7.76 -2.71
CA ILE A 109 8.40 -8.13 -1.85
C ILE A 109 7.08 -7.73 -2.48
N SER A 110 6.24 -8.72 -2.73
CA SER A 110 4.86 -8.56 -3.16
C SER A 110 3.90 -8.97 -2.04
N VAL A 111 2.71 -8.40 -2.06
CA VAL A 111 1.65 -8.65 -1.10
C VAL A 111 0.46 -9.23 -1.85
N THR A 112 0.02 -10.41 -1.44
CA THR A 112 -1.12 -11.11 -2.02
C THR A 112 -2.29 -11.09 -1.07
N PHE A 113 -3.45 -10.68 -1.57
CA PHE A 113 -4.73 -10.70 -0.88
C PHE A 113 -5.57 -11.80 -1.50
N GLU A 114 -6.01 -12.74 -0.67
CA GLU A 114 -6.82 -13.89 -1.06
C GLU A 114 -8.16 -13.82 -0.34
N SER A 115 -9.26 -13.72 -1.09
CA SER A 115 -10.60 -13.70 -0.54
C SER A 115 -11.01 -15.08 -0.09
N LYS A 116 -11.52 -15.19 1.14
CA LYS A 116 -12.12 -16.41 1.66
C LYS A 116 -13.53 -16.66 1.10
N GLU A 117 -14.15 -15.63 0.51
CA GLU A 117 -15.51 -15.68 -0.02
C GLU A 117 -15.54 -16.04 -1.50
N THR A 118 -14.71 -15.37 -2.31
CA THR A 118 -14.66 -15.59 -3.77
C THR A 118 -13.62 -16.63 -4.20
N ASN A 119 -12.69 -17.01 -3.30
CA ASN A 119 -11.47 -17.78 -3.62
C ASN A 119 -10.58 -17.13 -4.69
N GLN A 120 -10.81 -15.85 -5.00
CA GLN A 120 -9.96 -15.08 -5.89
C GLN A 120 -8.86 -14.36 -5.12
N LYS A 121 -7.83 -13.95 -5.85
CA LYS A 121 -6.69 -13.24 -5.28
C LYS A 121 -6.19 -12.14 -6.20
N PHE A 122 -5.60 -11.12 -5.59
CA PHE A 122 -4.80 -10.13 -6.30
C PHE A 122 -3.46 -9.93 -5.59
N THR A 123 -2.45 -9.51 -6.35
CA THR A 123 -1.10 -9.29 -5.85
C THR A 123 -0.61 -7.93 -6.33
N PHE A 124 0.10 -7.22 -5.47
CA PHE A 124 0.74 -5.94 -5.80
C PHE A 124 2.11 -5.85 -5.12
N ASP A 125 2.99 -5.03 -5.69
CA ASP A 125 4.31 -4.76 -5.12
C ASP A 125 4.24 -3.61 -4.11
N ILE A 126 5.14 -3.62 -3.12
CA ILE A 126 5.21 -2.55 -2.12
C ILE A 126 5.78 -1.27 -2.75
N LEU A 127 6.71 -1.41 -3.69
CA LEU A 127 7.41 -0.31 -4.34
C LEU A 127 7.01 -0.20 -5.80
N ASP A 128 6.74 1.03 -6.23
CA ASP A 128 6.63 1.41 -7.62
C ASP A 128 8.00 1.87 -8.12
N THR A 129 8.52 1.17 -9.13
CA THR A 129 9.77 1.49 -9.82
C THR A 129 9.55 1.79 -11.32
N SER A 130 8.32 2.12 -11.71
CA SER A 130 7.97 2.47 -13.10
C SER A 130 8.71 3.72 -13.59
N GLU A 131 8.94 4.70 -12.71
CA GLU A 131 9.72 5.89 -13.02
C GLU A 131 11.24 5.64 -12.83
N PRO A 132 12.08 5.83 -13.86
CA PRO A 132 13.52 5.72 -13.73
C PRO A 132 14.06 6.67 -12.66
N LYS A 133 14.82 6.12 -11.71
CA LYS A 133 15.45 6.84 -10.58
C LYS A 133 14.50 7.40 -9.52
N LYS A 134 13.18 7.20 -9.64
CA LYS A 134 12.21 7.54 -8.60
C LYS A 134 11.53 6.28 -8.13
N THR A 135 11.89 5.86 -6.92
CA THR A 135 11.18 4.77 -6.24
C THR A 135 10.12 5.40 -5.36
N LYS A 136 8.87 5.00 -5.53
CA LYS A 136 7.74 5.42 -4.70
C LYS A 136 7.16 4.20 -3.99
N VAL A 137 6.53 4.38 -2.85
CA VAL A 137 5.72 3.30 -2.27
C VAL A 137 4.35 3.31 -2.97
N THR A 138 3.85 2.14 -3.37
CA THR A 138 2.59 2.04 -4.13
C THR A 138 1.42 2.63 -3.35
N PHE A 139 0.50 3.28 -4.06
CA PHE A 139 -0.64 3.91 -3.41
C PHE A 139 -1.49 2.88 -2.67
N ILE A 140 -1.72 1.70 -3.25
CA ILE A 140 -2.48 0.62 -2.59
C ILE A 140 -1.86 0.20 -1.26
N PHE A 141 -0.54 0.04 -1.19
CA PHE A 141 0.13 -0.32 0.06
C PHE A 141 -0.05 0.76 1.12
N LYS A 142 0.09 2.05 0.75
CA LYS A 142 -0.17 3.17 1.66
C LYS A 142 -1.63 3.21 2.11
N ALA A 143 -2.55 3.08 1.15
CA ALA A 143 -3.98 3.13 1.40
C ALA A 143 -4.43 2.01 2.35
N ILE A 144 -3.84 0.82 2.29
CA ILE A 144 -4.22 -0.28 3.18
C ILE A 144 -3.58 -0.12 4.56
N PHE A 145 -2.27 0.15 4.63
CA PHE A 145 -1.50 -0.01 5.87
C PHE A 145 -1.13 1.30 6.59
N PHE A 146 -1.20 2.46 5.93
CA PHE A 146 -0.66 3.73 6.44
C PHE A 146 -1.70 4.85 6.54
N TYR A 147 -2.55 5.00 5.53
CA TYR A 147 -3.48 6.13 5.45
C TYR A 147 -4.74 5.92 6.30
N HIS A 148 -5.49 7.01 6.50
CA HIS A 148 -6.85 6.92 7.04
C HIS A 148 -7.77 6.19 6.06
N LEU A 149 -8.85 5.58 6.57
CA LEU A 149 -9.78 4.81 5.73
C LEU A 149 -10.46 5.72 4.69
N ASP A 150 -10.61 7.01 5.01
CA ASP A 150 -11.22 7.98 4.12
C ASP A 150 -10.40 8.20 2.84
N GLU A 151 -9.07 8.06 2.87
CA GLU A 151 -8.24 8.12 1.65
C GLU A 151 -8.54 6.95 0.71
N LEU A 152 -8.75 5.76 1.27
CA LEU A 152 -9.17 4.59 0.50
C LEU A 152 -10.56 4.80 -0.12
N LYS A 153 -11.51 5.35 0.66
CA LYS A 153 -12.86 5.67 0.16
C LYS A 153 -12.86 6.69 -0.97
N LYS A 154 -11.99 7.70 -0.92
CA LYS A 154 -11.85 8.68 -2.00
C LYS A 154 -11.48 8.00 -3.31
N ALA A 155 -10.53 7.07 -3.31
CA ALA A 155 -10.16 6.32 -4.50
C ALA A 155 -11.29 5.38 -4.96
N LEU A 156 -11.86 4.61 -4.03
CA LEU A 156 -12.89 3.61 -4.34
C LEU A 156 -14.17 4.22 -4.93
N PHE A 157 -14.61 5.36 -4.38
CA PHE A 157 -15.86 6.02 -4.76
C PHE A 157 -15.66 7.22 -5.68
N TYR A 158 -14.47 7.40 -6.24
CA TYR A 158 -14.25 8.45 -7.24
C TYR A 158 -15.16 8.22 -8.44
N LYS A 159 -15.85 9.31 -8.82
CA LYS A 159 -16.65 9.43 -10.04
C LYS A 159 -16.12 10.64 -10.78
N LYS A 160 -15.78 10.45 -12.05
CA LYS A 160 -15.49 11.57 -12.94
C LYS A 160 -16.77 12.39 -13.06
N ASN A 161 -16.74 13.65 -12.63
CA ASN A 161 -17.78 14.59 -13.06
C ASN A 161 -17.53 14.83 -14.55
N ASN A 162 -18.44 14.34 -15.38
CA ASN A 162 -18.48 14.74 -16.78
C ASN A 162 -19.10 16.14 -16.81
N ASP A 163 -18.26 17.17 -16.75
CA ASP A 163 -18.60 18.50 -17.24
C ASP A 163 -18.21 18.60 -18.73
#